data_AF-A0A936GP90-F1
#
_entry.id   AF-A0A936GP90-F1
#
_cell.length_a   1.000
_cell.length_b   1.000
_cell.length_c   1.000
_cell.angle_alpha   90.00
_cell.angle_beta   90.00
_cell.angle_gamma   90.00
#
_symmetry.space_group_name_H-M   'P 1'
#
loop_
_entity.id
_entity.type
_entity.pdbx_description
1 polymer ?
#
loop_
_entity_poly.entity_id
_entity_poly.type
_entity_poly.pdbx_seq_one_letter_code
_entity_poly.pdbx_strand_id
1 'polypeptide(L)'
;MNNNPLAVPQREKSGAITFGKYCYQYHWALCRVIDSQMDNTEYALFMELHEDVVIANSLDVNIARFEFNQVKKYRNAKIQHRQSYKNKKRREKLCYRETYSLRIY
;
A
#
# COMPACT_ATOMS: atom_id res chain seq x y z
N MET A 1 7.97 36.98 -24.35
CA MET A 1 8.10 35.52 -24.09
C MET A 1 8.72 35.38 -22.71
N ASN A 2 8.05 34.67 -21.78
CA ASN A 2 8.54 34.52 -20.40
C ASN A 2 9.74 33.56 -20.40
N ASN A 3 10.95 34.11 -20.29
CA ASN A 3 12.20 33.38 -20.08
C ASN A 3 12.29 32.88 -18.63
N ASN A 4 11.30 32.10 -18.17
CA ASN A 4 11.37 31.49 -16.86
C ASN A 4 12.17 30.18 -16.97
N PRO A 5 13.39 30.11 -16.42
CA PRO A 5 14.20 28.88 -16.45
C PRO A 5 13.52 27.71 -15.73
N LEU A 6 12.54 27.96 -14.84
CA LEU A 6 11.72 26.93 -14.19
C LEU A 6 10.58 26.39 -15.08
N ALA A 7 10.25 27.09 -16.18
CA ALA A 7 9.24 26.64 -17.15
C ALA A 7 9.84 25.74 -18.24
N VAL A 8 11.16 25.54 -18.24
CA VAL A 8 11.83 24.62 -19.16
C VAL A 8 11.46 23.19 -18.76
N PRO A 9 10.91 22.37 -19.68
CA PRO A 9 10.54 20.99 -19.35
C PRO A 9 11.77 20.20 -18.92
N GLN A 10 11.72 19.61 -17.71
CA GLN A 10 12.79 18.77 -17.22
C GLN A 10 12.99 17.56 -18.15
N ARG A 11 14.25 17.38 -18.57
CA ARG A 11 14.68 16.24 -19.39
C ARG A 11 14.58 14.92 -18.61
N GLU A 12 14.92 14.95 -17.32
CA GLU A 12 14.84 13.80 -16.45
C GLU A 12 13.45 13.67 -15.83
N LYS A 13 12.76 12.58 -16.16
CA LYS A 13 11.43 12.26 -15.60
C LYS A 13 11.44 10.99 -14.77
N SER A 14 12.51 10.20 -14.80
CA SER A 14 12.57 8.87 -14.17
C SER A 14 12.33 8.91 -12.66
N GLY A 15 12.85 9.93 -11.95
CA GLY A 15 12.59 10.13 -10.52
C GLY A 15 11.12 10.43 -10.23
N ALA A 16 10.55 11.42 -10.91
CA ALA A 16 9.14 11.81 -10.75
C ALA A 16 8.17 10.68 -11.14
N ILE A 17 8.47 9.95 -12.22
CA ILE A 17 7.71 8.77 -12.65
C ILE A 17 7.78 7.68 -11.59
N THR A 18 8.97 7.42 -11.02
CA THR A 18 9.17 6.41 -9.99
C THR A 18 8.41 6.78 -8.72
N PHE A 19 8.50 8.02 -8.25
CA PHE A 19 7.73 8.53 -7.11
C PHE A 19 6.22 8.39 -7.33
N GLY A 20 5.75 8.71 -8.54
CA GLY A 20 4.33 8.59 -8.91
C GLY A 20 3.76 7.17 -8.76
N LYS A 21 4.60 6.13 -8.79
CA LYS A 21 4.17 4.75 -8.57
C LYS A 21 3.78 4.48 -7.11
N TYR A 22 4.45 5.14 -6.16
CA TYR A 22 4.18 5.01 -4.71
C TYR A 22 3.00 5.86 -4.22
N CYS A 23 2.54 6.84 -5.01
CA CYS A 23 1.45 7.73 -4.55
C CYS A 23 0.19 6.97 -4.14
N TYR A 24 -0.17 5.87 -4.82
CA TYR A 24 -1.39 5.15 -4.47
C TYR A 24 -1.27 4.39 -3.13
N GLN A 25 -0.15 3.69 -2.89
CA GLN A 25 0.08 3.01 -1.61
C GLN A 25 0.15 3.99 -0.45
N TYR A 26 0.74 5.18 -0.63
CA TYR A 26 0.81 6.19 0.42
C TYR A 26 -0.56 6.73 0.81
N HIS A 27 -1.40 7.09 -0.17
CA HIS A 27 -2.76 7.54 0.14
C HIS A 27 -3.58 6.43 0.80
N TRP A 28 -3.47 5.20 0.31
CA TRP A 28 -4.17 4.05 0.89
C TRP A 28 -3.75 3.83 2.35
N ALA A 29 -2.45 3.86 2.64
CA ALA A 29 -1.93 3.66 3.97
C ALA A 29 -2.27 4.82 4.92
N LEU A 30 -2.28 6.05 4.42
CA LEU A 30 -2.70 7.22 5.18
C LEU A 30 -4.15 7.10 5.66
N CYS A 31 -5.07 6.66 4.79
CA CYS A 31 -6.46 6.40 5.19
C CYS A 31 -6.53 5.37 6.33
N ARG A 32 -5.77 4.27 6.21
CA ARG A 32 -5.73 3.22 7.24
C ARG A 32 -5.20 3.72 8.59
N VAL A 33 -4.19 4.57 8.56
CA VAL A 33 -3.61 5.20 9.75
C VAL A 33 -4.62 6.13 10.42
N ILE A 34 -5.33 6.94 9.63
CA ILE A 34 -6.40 7.81 10.14
C ILE A 34 -7.50 6.99 10.81
N ASP A 35 -7.98 5.92 10.16
CA ASP A 35 -8.99 5.02 10.74
C ASP A 35 -8.51 4.43 12.07
N SER A 36 -7.27 3.92 12.10
CA SER A 36 -6.67 3.33 13.31
C SER A 36 -6.52 4.35 14.45
N GLN A 37 -6.20 5.59 14.11
CA GLN A 37 -6.11 6.71 15.05
C GLN A 37 -7.48 7.09 15.62
N MET A 38 -8.52 7.11 14.79
CA MET A 38 -9.90 7.37 15.23
C MET A 38 -10.39 6.32 16.23
N ASP A 39 -9.99 5.07 16.04
CA ASP A 39 -10.32 3.96 16.92
C ASP A 39 -9.40 3.86 18.17
N ASN A 40 -8.43 4.78 18.32
CA ASN A 40 -7.38 4.74 19.35
C ASN A 40 -6.66 3.37 19.44
N THR A 41 -6.45 2.74 18.29
CA THR A 41 -5.75 1.45 18.21
C THR A 41 -4.24 1.66 18.03
N GLU A 42 -3.46 0.73 18.57
CA GLU A 42 -2.01 0.72 18.38
C GLU A 42 -1.67 0.15 17.00
N TYR A 43 -0.77 0.80 16.26
CA TYR A 43 -0.37 0.34 14.94
C TYR A 43 1.08 0.71 14.61
N ALA A 44 1.70 -0.09 13.74
CA ALA A 44 2.91 0.28 13.01
C ALA A 44 2.73 0.00 11.52
N LEU A 45 3.35 0.81 10.67
CA LEU A 45 3.18 0.74 9.22
C LEU A 45 4.55 0.64 8.53
N PHE A 46 4.71 -0.35 7.65
CA PHE A 46 5.90 -0.56 6.83
C PHE A 46 5.53 -0.50 5.35
N MET A 47 6.26 0.30 4.56
CA MET A 47 5.99 0.57 3.14
C MET A 47 7.28 0.64 2.29
N GLU A 48 8.28 -0.16 2.66
CA GLU A 48 9.60 -0.11 2.03
C GLU A 48 9.59 -0.60 0.57
N LEU A 49 8.69 -1.53 0.24
CA LEU A 49 8.58 -2.13 -1.08
C LEU A 49 7.39 -1.55 -1.87
N HIS A 50 7.57 -1.42 -3.18
CA HIS A 50 6.52 -0.94 -4.07
C HIS A 50 5.35 -1.92 -4.13
N GLU A 51 4.13 -1.42 -3.95
CA GLU A 51 2.85 -2.16 -3.84
C GLU A 51 2.67 -2.98 -2.56
N ASP A 52 3.66 -3.06 -1.67
CA ASP A 52 3.57 -3.89 -0.47
C ASP A 52 3.51 -3.02 0.79
N VAL A 53 2.42 -3.15 1.55
CA VAL A 53 2.17 -2.42 2.79
C VAL A 53 1.90 -3.40 3.92
N VAL A 54 2.71 -3.34 4.98
CA VAL A 54 2.54 -4.17 6.17
C VAL A 54 2.06 -3.33 7.33
N ILE A 55 1.04 -3.80 8.04
CA ILE A 55 0.49 -3.15 9.23
C ILE A 55 0.64 -4.08 10.41
N ALA A 56 1.29 -3.63 11.48
CA ALA A 56 1.24 -4.30 12.78
C ALA A 56 0.09 -3.71 13.60
N ASN A 57 -0.58 -4.53 14.41
CA ASN A 57 -1.67 -4.10 15.30
C ASN A 57 -1.21 -3.84 16.75
N SER A 58 0.08 -3.93 17.03
CA SER A 58 0.68 -3.61 18.32
C SER A 58 2.17 -3.30 18.14
N LEU A 59 2.73 -2.52 19.05
CA LEU A 59 4.15 -2.21 19.17
C LEU A 59 4.90 -3.21 20.06
N ASP A 60 4.18 -4.05 20.82
CA ASP A 60 4.79 -5.14 21.58
C ASP A 60 5.06 -6.34 20.67
N VAL A 61 6.35 -6.63 20.48
CA VAL A 61 6.87 -7.70 19.63
C VAL A 61 6.28 -9.07 19.98
N ASN A 62 5.94 -9.31 21.25
CA ASN A 62 5.46 -10.63 21.69
C ASN A 62 4.02 -10.93 21.25
N ILE A 63 3.21 -9.88 21.05
CA ILE A 63 1.78 -9.99 20.74
C ILE A 63 1.43 -9.40 19.37
N ALA A 64 2.34 -8.67 18.74
CA ALA A 64 2.15 -8.03 17.46
C ALA A 64 1.74 -9.06 16.39
N ARG A 65 0.71 -8.70 15.64
CA ARG A 65 0.22 -9.42 14.48
C ARG A 65 0.34 -8.51 13.27
N PHE A 66 0.79 -9.09 12.16
CA PHE A 66 1.03 -8.36 10.94
C PHE A 66 -0.08 -8.65 9.91
N GLU A 67 -0.58 -7.61 9.24
CA GLU A 67 -1.43 -7.68 8.05
C GLU A 67 -0.60 -7.25 6.84
N PHE A 68 -0.43 -8.17 5.89
CA PHE A 68 0.26 -7.89 4.63
C PHE A 68 -0.76 -7.50 3.56
N ASN A 69 -0.54 -6.35 2.91
CA ASN A 69 -1.45 -5.80 1.91
C ASN A 69 -0.70 -5.51 0.62
N GLN A 70 -1.13 -6.14 -0.47
CA GLN A 70 -0.59 -5.85 -1.79
C GLN A 70 -1.48 -4.82 -2.51
N VAL A 71 -1.12 -3.55 -2.39
CA VAL A 71 -1.88 -2.39 -2.82
C VAL A 71 -1.48 -1.98 -4.24
N LYS A 72 -2.32 -2.32 -5.23
CA LYS A 72 -2.08 -1.99 -6.65
C LYS A 72 -3.12 -1.05 -7.22
N LYS A 73 -2.67 -0.11 -8.06
CA LYS A 73 -3.56 0.74 -8.85
C LYS A 73 -3.98 0.01 -10.13
N TYR A 74 -5.24 -0.42 -10.21
CA TYR A 74 -5.80 -0.96 -11.45
C TYR A 74 -6.60 0.11 -12.18
N ARG A 75 -6.45 0.21 -13.50
CA ARG A 75 -7.26 1.12 -14.33
C ARG A 75 -8.75 0.75 -14.37
N ASN A 76 -9.11 -0.52 -14.14
CA ASN A 76 -10.46 -1.08 -14.29
C ASN A 76 -10.86 -2.04 -13.14
N ALA A 77 -10.53 -1.74 -11.88
CA ALA A 77 -10.88 -2.66 -10.79
C ALA A 77 -12.37 -2.60 -10.43
N LYS A 78 -13.09 -3.72 -10.65
CA LYS A 78 -14.33 -4.03 -9.92
C LYS A 78 -13.96 -4.34 -8.48
N ILE A 79 -14.37 -3.50 -7.54
CA ILE A 79 -14.13 -3.70 -6.11
C ILE A 79 -14.97 -4.89 -5.66
N GLN A 80 -14.34 -6.01 -5.29
CA GLN A 80 -15.02 -7.13 -4.63
C GLN A 80 -14.30 -7.47 -3.34
N HIS A 81 -15.01 -7.31 -2.23
CA HIS A 81 -14.54 -7.61 -0.89
C HIS A 81 -14.62 -9.13 -0.66
N ARG A 82 -13.49 -9.85 -0.72
CA ARG A 82 -13.47 -11.30 -0.56
C ARG A 82 -12.94 -11.70 0.82
N GLN A 83 -13.77 -12.34 1.63
CA GLN A 83 -13.33 -13.14 2.77
C GLN A 83 -12.90 -14.55 2.29
N SER A 84 -12.01 -15.19 3.06
CA SER A 84 -11.01 -16.16 2.61
C SER A 84 -11.48 -17.56 2.12
N TYR A 85 -10.51 -18.27 1.51
CA TYR A 85 -10.31 -19.72 1.29
C TYR A 85 -10.51 -20.40 -0.09
N LYS A 86 -9.40 -21.03 -0.52
CA LYS A 86 -9.16 -22.22 -1.38
C LYS A 86 -9.88 -22.32 -2.73
N ASN A 87 -9.14 -22.06 -3.83
CA ASN A 87 -8.83 -23.06 -4.86
C ASN A 87 -8.14 -22.43 -6.09
N LYS A 88 -7.16 -23.16 -6.61
CA LYS A 88 -6.32 -22.87 -7.77
C LYS A 88 -7.13 -23.03 -9.07
N LYS A 89 -7.54 -21.94 -9.74
CA LYS A 89 -7.64 -21.88 -11.22
C LYS A 89 -7.98 -20.48 -11.76
N ARG A 90 -7.18 -20.06 -12.76
CA ARG A 90 -7.26 -18.87 -13.65
C ARG A 90 -7.23 -17.51 -12.95
N ARG A 91 -6.00 -16.94 -12.88
CA ARG A 91 -5.68 -15.67 -12.21
C ARG A 91 -5.83 -14.49 -13.16
N GLU A 92 -6.99 -13.85 -13.17
CA GLU A 92 -7.04 -12.40 -13.40
C GLU A 92 -6.53 -11.72 -12.13
N LYS A 93 -5.44 -10.97 -12.24
CA LYS A 93 -4.77 -10.34 -11.09
C LYS A 93 -5.63 -9.14 -10.62
N LEU A 94 -6.43 -9.38 -9.59
CA LEU A 94 -7.15 -8.36 -8.81
C LEU A 94 -6.35 -8.03 -7.52
N CYS A 95 -6.71 -6.92 -6.86
CA CYS A 95 -6.12 -6.49 -5.58
C CYS A 95 -6.27 -7.62 -4.54
N TYR A 96 -5.15 -8.15 -4.04
CA TYR A 96 -5.12 -9.26 -3.09
C TYR A 96 -5.02 -8.70 -1.68
N ARG A 97 -5.98 -9.07 -0.82
CA ARG A 97 -5.86 -9.00 0.63
C ARG A 97 -5.50 -10.40 1.10
N GLU A 98 -4.24 -10.61 1.49
CA GLU A 98 -3.81 -11.86 2.09
C GLU A 98 -3.33 -11.58 3.51
N THR A 99 -4.21 -11.82 4.48
CA THR A 99 -3.91 -11.64 5.90
C THR A 99 -3.10 -12.84 6.38
N TYR A 100 -1.77 -12.72 6.36
CA TYR A 100 -0.87 -13.72 6.90
C TYR A 100 -0.58 -13.41 8.37
N SER A 101 -1.00 -14.29 9.29
CA SER A 101 -0.54 -14.22 10.68
C SER A 101 0.89 -14.74 10.75
N LEU A 102 1.85 -13.91 10.35
CA LEU A 102 3.28 -14.21 10.47
C LEU A 102 3.73 -13.87 11.90
N ARG A 103 4.14 -14.88 12.68
CA ARG A 103 5.03 -14.69 13.83
C ARG A 103 6.43 -14.58 13.27
N ILE A 104 7.04 -13.41 13.37
CA ILE A 104 8.47 -13.24 13.10
C ILE A 104 9.17 -13.56 14.42
N TYR A 105 9.95 -14.64 14.45
CA TYR A 105 10.78 -15.07 15.57
C TYR A 105 12.12 -14.33 15.54
#